data_AF-A0A839NTU5-F1
#
_entry.id   AF-A0A839NTU5-F1
#
_cell.length_a   1.000
_cell.length_b   1.000
_cell.length_c   1.000
_cell.angle_alpha   90.00
_cell.angle_beta   90.00
_cell.angle_gamma   90.00
#
_symmetry.space_group_name_H-M   'P 1'
#
loop_
_entity.id
_entity.type
_entity.pdbx_description
1 polymer ?
#
loop_
_entity_poly.entity_id
_entity_poly.type
_entity_poly.pdbx_seq_one_letter_code
_entity_poly.pdbx_strand_id
1 'polypeptide(L)'
;MIRPFLMGAWGYGFPYGILSHLDWVSNTGYQYLHFHYNPAHMLAVSFFFTTTFALALHGSLILSSTNPAKGETVKTPEHEDTYFRDTIGYSIGTLGIHRLGLFLALSAGFWSAVCIVISGPFWTQGWPEWWGWWLNLPVWR
;
A
#
# COMPACT_ATOMS: atom_id res chain seq x y z
N MET A 1 9.35 -16.41 8.42
CA MET A 1 9.83 -17.71 7.91
C MET A 1 10.66 -17.58 6.63
N ILE A 2 10.10 -17.11 5.51
CA ILE A 2 10.76 -17.14 4.18
C ILE A 2 12.08 -16.35 4.16
N ARG A 3 12.08 -15.06 4.51
CA ARG A 3 13.32 -14.26 4.53
C ARG A 3 14.40 -14.86 5.46
N PRO A 4 14.12 -15.21 6.73
CA PRO A 4 15.11 -15.89 7.58
C PRO A 4 15.70 -17.17 6.99
N PHE A 5 14.87 -17.98 6.30
CA PHE A 5 15.34 -19.17 5.59
C PHE A 5 16.31 -18.80 4.46
N LEU A 6 15.95 -17.83 3.61
CA LEU A 6 16.82 -17.34 2.53
C LEU A 6 18.12 -16.70 3.04
N MET A 7 18.11 -16.16 4.25
CA MET A 7 19.28 -15.56 4.90
C MET A 7 20.08 -16.57 5.76
N GLY A 8 19.65 -17.83 5.84
CA GLY A 8 20.38 -18.90 6.52
C GLY A 8 20.32 -18.91 8.05
N ALA A 9 19.51 -18.06 8.68
CA ALA A 9 19.37 -18.03 10.15
C ALA A 9 18.00 -17.53 10.62
N TRP A 10 17.43 -18.20 11.63
CA TRP A 10 16.17 -17.80 12.26
C TRP A 10 16.27 -16.45 12.99
N GLY A 11 17.47 -16.04 13.39
CA GLY A 11 17.74 -14.75 14.05
C GLY A 11 17.39 -13.51 13.23
N TYR A 12 17.17 -13.66 11.91
CA TYR A 12 16.63 -12.57 11.07
C TYR A 12 15.12 -12.36 11.21
N GLY A 13 14.41 -13.23 11.95
CA GLY A 13 13.01 -13.04 12.32
C GLY A 13 12.83 -11.92 13.34
N PHE A 14 11.64 -11.30 13.36
CA PHE A 14 11.32 -10.26 14.34
C PHE A 14 10.95 -10.86 15.70
N PRO A 15 11.23 -10.18 16.82
CA PRO A 15 10.86 -10.63 18.16
C PRO A 15 9.37 -10.36 18.45
N TYR A 16 8.76 -11.20 19.29
CA TYR A 16 7.36 -11.01 19.72
C TYR A 16 7.29 -10.09 20.95
N GLY A 17 7.20 -8.78 20.72
CA GLY A 17 6.99 -7.79 21.78
C GLY A 17 6.57 -6.43 21.22
N ILE A 18 5.77 -5.68 21.99
CA ILE A 18 5.15 -4.41 21.54
C ILE A 18 6.21 -3.40 21.10
N LEU A 19 7.26 -3.17 21.88
CA LEU A 19 8.32 -2.23 21.52
C LEU A 19 9.48 -2.91 20.77
N SER A 20 9.83 -4.14 21.15
CA SER A 20 10.98 -4.84 20.54
C SER A 20 10.79 -5.15 19.06
N HIS A 21 9.56 -5.36 18.58
CA HIS A 21 9.34 -5.51 17.14
C HIS A 21 9.55 -4.19 16.38
N LEU A 22 9.29 -3.03 17.00
CA LEU A 22 9.56 -1.72 16.41
C LEU A 22 11.07 -1.47 16.31
N ASP A 23 11.83 -1.89 17.32
CA ASP A 23 13.30 -1.86 17.28
C ASP A 23 13.83 -2.72 16.12
N TRP A 24 13.26 -3.92 15.92
CA TRP A 24 13.59 -4.76 14.77
C TRP A 24 13.25 -4.09 13.43
N VAL A 25 12.08 -3.44 13.31
CA VAL A 25 11.67 -2.72 12.10
C VAL A 25 12.66 -1.60 11.80
N SER A 26 13.01 -0.80 12.82
CA SER A 26 13.97 0.30 12.70
C SER A 26 15.34 -0.20 12.23
N ASN A 27 15.92 -1.17 12.95
CA ASN A 27 17.24 -1.71 12.62
C ASN A 27 17.27 -2.38 11.24
N THR A 28 16.24 -3.15 10.89
CA THR A 28 16.13 -3.79 9.57
C THR A 28 16.03 -2.76 8.45
N GLY A 29 15.32 -1.65 8.67
CA GLY A 29 15.22 -0.56 7.69
C GLY A 29 16.57 0.15 7.47
N TYR A 30 17.25 0.52 8.56
CA TYR A 30 18.51 1.26 8.50
C TYR A 30 19.71 0.41 8.04
N GLN A 31 19.63 -0.92 8.10
CA GLN A 31 20.61 -1.82 7.47
C GLN A 31 20.78 -1.55 5.96
N TYR A 32 19.76 -0.99 5.30
CA TYR A 32 19.78 -0.62 3.88
C TYR A 32 19.73 0.90 3.68
N LEU A 33 20.30 1.66 4.61
CA LEU A 33 20.30 3.12 4.68
C LEU A 33 18.88 3.70 4.79
N HIS A 34 18.26 4.02 3.66
CA HIS A 34 16.93 4.63 3.60
C HIS A 34 15.93 3.68 2.94
N PHE A 35 15.19 2.93 3.77
CA PHE A 35 14.22 1.95 3.29
C PHE A 35 13.07 2.54 2.45
N HIS A 36 12.84 3.86 2.55
CA HIS A 36 11.91 4.60 1.69
C HIS A 36 12.23 4.48 0.20
N TYR A 37 13.50 4.25 -0.17
CA TYR A 37 13.92 4.10 -1.57
C TYR A 37 13.74 2.68 -2.11
N ASN A 38 13.27 1.72 -1.30
CA ASN A 38 12.93 0.39 -1.78
C ASN A 38 11.70 0.50 -2.71
N PRO A 39 11.82 0.17 -4.01
CA PRO A 39 10.72 0.37 -4.97
C PRO A 39 9.47 -0.45 -4.61
N ALA A 40 9.63 -1.67 -4.08
CA ALA A 40 8.50 -2.49 -3.65
C ALA A 40 7.84 -1.92 -2.38
N HIS A 41 8.63 -1.31 -1.49
CA HIS A 41 8.10 -0.61 -0.31
C HIS A 41 7.29 0.63 -0.71
N MET A 42 7.76 1.40 -1.71
CA MET A 42 7.01 2.55 -2.24
C MET A 42 5.64 2.12 -2.78
N LEU A 43 5.57 1.00 -3.50
CA LEU A 43 4.30 0.41 -3.95
C LEU A 43 3.42 0.00 -2.78
N ALA A 44 3.96 -0.73 -1.80
CA ALA A 44 3.20 -1.18 -0.63
C ALA A 44 2.56 0.00 0.13
N VAL A 45 3.35 1.04 0.42
CA VAL A 45 2.87 2.25 1.12
C VAL A 45 1.80 2.97 0.29
N SER A 46 2.00 3.08 -1.03
CA SER A 46 1.01 3.69 -1.93
C SER A 46 -0.32 2.93 -1.92
N PHE A 47 -0.29 1.59 -1.91
CA PHE A 47 -1.49 0.77 -1.78
C PHE A 47 -2.15 0.91 -0.40
N PHE A 48 -1.39 1.02 0.68
CA PHE A 48 -1.96 1.31 2.00
C PHE A 48 -2.69 2.64 2.03
N PHE A 49 -2.07 3.72 1.55
CA PHE A 49 -2.70 5.04 1.48
C PHE A 49 -3.92 5.04 0.56
N THR A 50 -3.84 4.38 -0.59
CA THR A 50 -4.97 4.30 -1.52
C THR A 50 -6.12 3.47 -0.93
N THR A 51 -5.82 2.41 -0.17
CA THR A 51 -6.83 1.58 0.49
C THR A 51 -7.62 2.40 1.52
N THR A 52 -6.93 3.16 2.38
CA THR A 52 -7.61 3.97 3.40
C THR A 52 -8.39 5.12 2.77
N PHE A 53 -7.83 5.75 1.73
CA PHE A 53 -8.53 6.77 0.94
C PHE A 53 -9.80 6.23 0.30
N ALA A 54 -9.72 5.10 -0.41
CA ALA A 54 -10.86 4.48 -1.07
C ALA A 54 -11.92 4.00 -0.07
N LEU A 55 -11.50 3.47 1.09
CA LEU A 55 -12.41 3.06 2.16
C LEU A 55 -13.18 4.26 2.72
N ALA A 56 -12.51 5.39 2.95
CA ALA A 56 -13.15 6.61 3.45
C ALA A 56 -14.18 7.13 2.44
N LEU A 57 -13.83 7.19 1.16
CA LEU A 57 -14.74 7.58 0.08
C LEU A 57 -15.94 6.64 -0.04
N HIS A 58 -15.72 5.33 0.03
CA HIS A 58 -16.78 4.35 -0.09
C HIS A 58 -17.76 4.45 1.08
N GLY A 59 -17.24 4.48 2.32
CA GLY A 59 -18.08 4.59 3.51
C GLY A 59 -18.89 5.89 3.54
N SER A 60 -18.27 7.02 3.19
CA SER A 60 -18.96 8.31 3.15
C SER A 60 -20.03 8.35 2.06
N LEU A 61 -19.80 7.77 0.88
CA LEU A 61 -20.77 7.71 -0.20
C LEU A 61 -22.04 6.97 0.24
N ILE A 62 -21.88 5.74 0.77
CA ILE A 62 -23.03 4.94 1.21
C ILE A 62 -23.80 5.64 2.33
N LEU A 63 -23.10 6.22 3.30
CA LEU A 63 -23.73 7.00 4.37
C LEU A 63 -24.46 8.23 3.84
N SER A 64 -23.92 8.93 2.84
CA SER A 64 -24.56 10.10 2.24
C SER A 64 -25.86 9.74 1.49
N SER A 65 -25.89 8.59 0.81
CA SER A 65 -27.07 8.11 0.11
C SER A 65 -28.16 7.60 1.06
N THR A 66 -27.75 6.92 2.13
CA THR A 66 -28.68 6.32 3.11
C THR A 66 -29.13 7.28 4.21
N ASN A 67 -28.42 8.39 4.42
CA ASN A 67 -28.74 9.40 5.43
C ASN A 67 -28.82 10.80 4.77
N PRO A 68 -29.80 11.04 3.88
CA PRO A 68 -29.97 12.33 3.24
C PRO A 68 -30.49 13.38 4.24
N ALA A 69 -30.61 14.63 3.80
CA ALA A 69 -31.14 15.70 4.63
C ALA A 69 -32.56 15.40 5.15
N LYS A 70 -32.92 15.99 6.29
CA LYS A 70 -34.22 15.72 6.95
C LYS A 70 -35.38 16.02 6.00
N GLY A 71 -36.26 15.03 5.83
CA GLY A 71 -37.42 15.12 4.94
C GLY A 71 -37.16 14.67 3.51
N GLU A 72 -35.91 14.38 3.14
CA GLU A 72 -35.57 13.77 1.85
C GLU A 72 -35.66 12.24 1.90
N THR A 73 -35.90 11.64 0.74
CA THR A 73 -35.89 10.19 0.56
C THR A 73 -34.47 9.66 0.35
N VAL A 74 -34.24 8.42 0.81
CA VAL A 74 -33.00 7.66 0.58
C VAL A 74 -32.67 7.64 -0.90
N LYS A 75 -31.41 7.88 -1.24
CA LYS A 75 -30.93 7.96 -2.62
C LYS A 75 -30.72 6.56 -3.21
N THR A 76 -30.71 6.50 -4.53
CA THR A 76 -30.52 5.26 -5.28
C THR A 76 -29.06 5.11 -5.74
N PRO A 77 -28.64 3.91 -6.18
CA PRO A 77 -27.29 3.72 -6.75
C PRO A 77 -26.98 4.63 -7.94
N GLU A 78 -27.99 5.08 -8.70
CA GLU A 78 -27.80 6.05 -9.78
C GLU A 78 -27.31 7.41 -9.26
N HIS A 79 -27.72 7.79 -8.05
CA HIS A 79 -27.23 9.01 -7.39
C HIS A 79 -25.76 8.89 -6.98
N GLU A 80 -25.35 7.72 -6.46
CA GLU A 80 -23.96 7.42 -6.11
C GLU A 80 -23.04 7.54 -7.33
N ASP A 81 -23.47 6.96 -8.45
CA ASP A 81 -22.77 7.04 -9.72
C ASP A 81 -22.68 8.47 -10.25
N THR A 82 -23.78 9.23 -10.14
CA THR A 82 -23.84 10.61 -10.60
C THR A 82 -22.88 11.49 -9.79
N TYR A 83 -22.85 11.34 -8.46
CA TYR A 83 -21.94 12.08 -7.59
C TYR A 83 -20.46 11.94 -8.03
N PHE A 84 -20.00 10.71 -8.26
CA PHE A 84 -18.62 10.47 -8.68
C PHE A 84 -18.34 10.93 -10.11
N ARG A 85 -19.30 10.75 -11.04
CA ARG A 85 -19.18 11.27 -12.41
C ARG A 85 -19.11 12.79 -12.44
N ASP A 86 -19.89 13.48 -11.62
CA ASP A 86 -19.87 14.94 -11.54
C ASP A 86 -18.58 15.45 -10.88
N THR A 87 -18.07 14.73 -9.88
CA THR A 87 -16.89 15.18 -9.11
C THR A 87 -15.57 14.92 -9.82
N ILE A 88 -15.40 13.73 -10.44
CA ILE A 88 -14.11 13.29 -11.01
C ILE A 88 -14.23 12.71 -12.43
N GLY A 89 -15.40 12.76 -13.05
CA GLY A 89 -15.63 12.27 -14.42
C GLY A 89 -15.78 10.75 -14.55
N TYR A 90 -15.77 9.99 -13.45
CA TYR A 90 -15.82 8.53 -13.48
C TYR A 90 -16.43 7.95 -12.21
N SER A 91 -17.31 6.94 -12.35
CA SER A 91 -17.75 6.08 -11.25
C SER A 91 -17.40 4.63 -11.56
N ILE A 92 -16.77 3.95 -10.60
CA ILE A 92 -16.43 2.53 -10.69
C ILE A 92 -17.64 1.60 -10.43
N GLY A 93 -18.75 2.15 -9.95
CA GLY A 93 -19.97 1.43 -9.63
C GLY A 93 -19.90 0.59 -8.35
N THR A 94 -21.07 0.13 -7.91
CA THR A 94 -21.27 -0.52 -6.60
C THR A 94 -20.51 -1.82 -6.44
N LEU A 95 -20.52 -2.73 -7.43
CA LEU A 95 -19.72 -3.95 -7.35
C LEU A 95 -18.22 -3.68 -7.55
N GLY A 96 -17.90 -2.68 -8.38
CA GLY A 96 -16.52 -2.34 -8.72
C GLY A 96 -15.72 -1.86 -7.52
N ILE A 97 -16.31 -1.01 -6.67
CA ILE A 97 -15.62 -0.48 -5.48
C ILE A 97 -15.26 -1.57 -4.46
N HIS A 98 -16.10 -2.60 -4.29
CA HIS A 98 -15.80 -3.73 -3.40
C HIS A 98 -14.65 -4.59 -3.93
N ARG A 99 -14.63 -4.86 -5.25
CA ARG A 99 -13.53 -5.58 -5.91
C ARG A 99 -12.23 -4.79 -5.84
N LEU A 100 -12.30 -3.48 -6.10
CA LEU A 100 -11.16 -2.58 -5.99
C LEU A 100 -10.62 -2.57 -4.55
N GLY A 101 -11.49 -2.44 -3.54
CA GLY A 101 -11.09 -2.46 -2.14
C GLY A 101 -10.32 -3.74 -1.76
N LEU A 102 -10.82 -4.91 -2.18
CA LEU A 102 -10.13 -6.18 -1.99
C LEU A 102 -8.76 -6.20 -2.69
N PHE A 103 -8.71 -5.77 -3.95
CA PHE A 103 -7.48 -5.72 -4.73
C PHE A 103 -6.43 -4.80 -4.10
N LEU A 104 -6.82 -3.59 -3.68
CA LEU A 104 -5.92 -2.62 -3.06
C LEU A 104 -5.35 -3.16 -1.74
N ALA A 105 -6.21 -3.72 -0.88
CA ALA A 105 -5.80 -4.26 0.41
C ALA A 105 -4.86 -5.46 0.28
N LEU A 106 -5.17 -6.41 -0.62
CA LEU A 106 -4.29 -7.56 -0.85
C LEU A 106 -2.97 -7.14 -1.51
N SER A 107 -3.00 -6.16 -2.42
CA SER A 107 -1.79 -5.62 -3.04
C SER A 107 -0.87 -4.96 -2.00
N ALA A 108 -1.43 -4.22 -1.03
CA ALA A 108 -0.64 -3.64 0.07
C ALA A 108 0.12 -4.73 0.84
N GLY A 109 -0.56 -5.82 1.23
CA GLY A 109 0.07 -6.96 1.91
C GLY A 109 1.09 -7.70 1.05
N PHE A 110 0.76 -7.93 -0.22
CA PHE A 110 1.65 -8.60 -1.17
C PHE A 110 2.96 -7.84 -1.37
N TRP A 111 2.90 -6.54 -1.68
CA TRP A 111 4.09 -5.73 -1.90
C TRP A 111 4.90 -5.52 -0.61
N SER A 112 4.24 -5.53 0.56
CA SER A 112 4.94 -5.54 1.86
C SER A 112 5.77 -6.82 2.05
N ALA A 113 5.24 -7.97 1.64
CA ALA A 113 6.00 -9.22 1.69
C ALA A 113 7.19 -9.19 0.71
N VAL A 114 6.96 -8.72 -0.52
CA VAL A 114 8.00 -8.61 -1.56
C VAL A 114 9.14 -7.70 -1.09
N CYS A 115 8.84 -6.51 -0.56
CA CYS A 115 9.87 -5.54 -0.17
C CYS A 115 10.80 -6.06 0.94
N ILE A 116 10.28 -6.87 1.85
CA ILE A 116 11.07 -7.53 2.89
C ILE A 116 11.89 -8.70 2.31
N VAL A 117 11.28 -9.56 1.48
CA VAL A 117 11.96 -10.74 0.91
C VAL A 117 13.14 -10.37 0.03
N ILE A 118 13.06 -9.28 -0.74
CA ILE A 118 14.16 -8.83 -1.60
C ILE A 118 15.30 -8.14 -0.83
N SER A 119 15.02 -7.61 0.36
CA SER A 119 15.99 -6.91 1.22
C SER A 119 16.89 -7.91 1.96
N GLY A 120 18.11 -8.09 1.46
CA GLY A 120 19.12 -9.04 1.96
C GLY A 120 19.37 -10.17 0.98
N PRO A 121 18.38 -11.05 0.71
CA PRO A 121 18.57 -12.16 -0.23
C PRO A 121 18.89 -11.74 -1.66
N PHE A 122 18.32 -10.63 -2.15
CA PHE A 122 18.44 -10.21 -3.57
C PHE A 122 19.04 -8.81 -3.75
N TRP A 123 19.09 -8.00 -2.69
CA TRP A 123 19.74 -6.70 -2.67
C TRP A 123 20.42 -6.47 -1.32
N THR A 124 21.72 -6.17 -1.34
CA THR A 124 22.55 -6.05 -0.12
C THR A 124 23.02 -4.63 0.16
N GLN A 125 22.93 -3.71 -0.81
CA GLN A 125 23.38 -2.33 -0.67
C GLN A 125 22.26 -1.42 -0.15
N GLY A 126 22.58 -0.13 0.04
CA GLY A 126 21.58 0.87 0.32
C GLY A 126 20.50 0.94 -0.77
N TRP A 127 19.23 1.06 -0.38
CA TRP A 127 18.14 1.19 -1.36
C TRP A 127 18.23 2.42 -2.28
N PRO A 128 18.78 3.58 -1.86
CA PRO A 128 18.99 4.70 -2.79
C PRO A 128 19.89 4.33 -4.00
N GLU A 129 20.90 3.48 -3.80
CA GLU A 129 21.83 3.08 -4.86
C GLU A 129 21.17 2.24 -5.95
N TRP A 130 20.07 1.54 -5.62
CA TRP A 130 19.31 0.75 -6.58
C TRP A 130 18.89 1.61 -7.79
N TRP A 131 18.48 2.86 -7.56
CA TRP A 131 18.07 3.80 -8.61
C TRP A 131 19.21 4.30 -9.50
N GLY A 132 20.46 3.90 -9.20
CA GLY A 132 21.62 4.13 -10.05
C GLY A 132 21.46 3.54 -11.45
N TRP A 133 20.69 2.46 -11.63
CA TRP A 133 20.45 1.88 -12.96
C TRP A 133 19.78 2.89 -13.91
N TRP A 134 18.84 3.69 -13.38
CA TRP A 134 18.16 4.74 -14.14
C TRP A 134 19.07 5.96 -14.30
N LEU A 135 19.62 6.47 -13.20
CA LEU A 135 20.48 7.66 -13.21
C LEU A 135 21.67 7.53 -14.17
N ASN A 136 22.23 6.33 -14.33
CA ASN A 136 23.41 6.08 -15.15
C ASN A 136 23.09 5.50 -16.54
N LEU A 137 21.85 5.61 -17.05
CA LEU A 137 21.52 5.16 -18.39
C LEU A 137 22.35 5.92 -19.44
N PRO A 138 22.96 5.23 -20.43
CA PRO A 138 23.86 5.85 -21.41
C PRO A 138 23.25 6.97 -22.28
N VAL A 139 21.92 7.04 -22.37
CA VAL A 139 21.23 8.03 -23.20
C VAL A 139 21.24 9.45 -22.61
N TRP A 140 21.46 9.61 -21.31
CA TRP A 140 21.52 10.93 -20.64
C TRP A 140 22.71 11.11 -19.70
N ARG A 141 23.63 10.15 -19.65
CA ARG A 141 24.86 10.27 -18.87
C ARG A 141 25.95 11.02 -19.64
#